data_AF-A0A948XR97-F1
#
_entry.id   AF-A0A948XR97-F1
#
_cell.length_a   1.000
_cell.length_b   1.000
_cell.length_c   1.000
_cell.angle_alpha   90.00
_cell.angle_beta   90.00
_cell.angle_gamma   90.00
#
_symmetry.space_group_name_H-M   'P 1'
#
loop_
_entity.id
_entity.type
_entity.pdbx_description
1 polymer ?
#
loop_
_entity_poly.entity_id
_entity_poly.type
_entity_poly.pdbx_seq_one_letter_code
_entity_poly.pdbx_strand_id
1 'polypeptide(L)'
;MFCLLHHLLFKLLKNPIVATSANLGNEPIITDSETLMSKLPFVEFILDFDRDIINGVDDSLVQVIAGKKQTLRLARGYAPKVIKLPYKSEKKILAVGANAKNSVAFVIDDQIIISPHIGDLDSSKAFGFFERTIETFKNFYDFEPELIVHDKHPSYMSTKWAKTQGKKLVAVQHHLAHIYAAKAEFGLHGDYLGFSFDGTGYGEEKVNGEAREAALGQGTLWGGEVFVGDTRKYSFKTIKLLGGEKAIKEPRRVALSMLFEKYTLEMIMKLPLACVTAFSAEEIKILHQSYSKNLNAPLSSSVGRMFDAVASFANLLQFQSYEGEAGLICEQNYKPQITEAFEYKIVDGIIDIAFDFFDKEIVSKFINTLVNIVIEIAKTEKMEVILSGGVFQNKTLLELLIKEFEEEKVTYYVQEETAINDGGIALGQLYYYLSARNIIGI
;
A
#
# COMPACT_ATOMS: atom_id res chain seq x y z
N MET A 1 7.74 -20.43 18.12
CA MET A 1 7.96 -19.89 19.48
C MET A 1 9.31 -19.23 19.52
N PHE A 2 9.42 -18.03 20.09
CA PHE A 2 10.61 -17.18 19.88
C PHE A 2 11.29 -16.74 21.18
N CYS A 3 10.82 -17.15 22.35
CA CYS A 3 11.54 -16.95 23.60
C CYS A 3 11.21 -18.06 24.62
N LEU A 4 12.02 -18.18 25.68
CA LEU A 4 11.88 -19.20 26.72
C LEU A 4 10.52 -19.18 27.42
N LEU A 5 9.95 -17.98 27.62
CA LEU A 5 8.64 -17.83 28.24
C LEU A 5 7.54 -18.55 27.43
N HIS A 6 7.56 -18.46 26.10
CA HIS A 6 6.61 -19.18 25.27
C HIS A 6 6.74 -20.69 25.45
N HIS A 7 7.96 -21.23 25.48
CA HIS A 7 8.17 -22.66 25.72
C HIS A 7 7.62 -23.12 27.08
N LEU A 8 7.73 -22.29 28.12
CA LEU A 8 7.15 -22.57 29.43
C LEU A 8 5.62 -22.50 29.40
N LEU A 9 5.06 -21.45 28.79
CA LEU A 9 3.61 -21.30 28.64
C LEU A 9 3.01 -22.51 27.91
N PHE A 10 3.59 -22.97 26.80
CA PHE A 10 3.08 -24.13 26.05
C PHE A 10 3.38 -25.50 26.68
N LYS A 11 4.21 -25.57 27.74
CA LYS A 11 4.24 -26.78 28.59
C LYS A 11 2.93 -26.92 29.37
N LEU A 12 2.36 -25.80 29.81
CA LEU A 12 1.16 -25.74 30.65
C LEU A 12 -0.12 -25.59 29.82
N LEU A 13 -0.13 -24.67 28.85
CA LEU A 13 -1.23 -24.40 27.93
C LEU A 13 -1.19 -25.39 26.76
N LYS A 14 -2.30 -26.09 26.53
CA LYS A 14 -2.46 -27.07 25.43
C LYS A 14 -3.23 -26.54 24.23
N ASN A 15 -3.81 -25.36 24.35
CA ASN A 15 -4.57 -24.71 23.29
C ASN A 15 -3.71 -23.65 22.58
N PRO A 16 -3.99 -23.34 21.30
CA PRO A 16 -3.46 -22.15 20.66
C PRO A 16 -3.80 -20.89 21.46
N ILE A 17 -2.87 -19.94 21.50
CA ILE A 17 -3.08 -18.63 22.13
C ILE A 17 -3.09 -17.56 21.04
N VAL A 18 -3.92 -16.54 21.23
CA VAL A 18 -3.88 -15.32 20.40
C VAL A 18 -2.79 -14.42 20.96
N ALA A 19 -1.86 -14.03 20.10
CA ALA A 19 -0.86 -13.01 20.38
C ALA A 19 -1.13 -11.82 19.45
N THR A 20 -1.55 -10.70 20.03
CA THR A 20 -1.75 -9.43 19.33
C THR A 20 -1.02 -8.32 20.08
N SER A 21 -0.73 -7.22 19.40
CA SER A 21 -0.10 -6.05 20.02
C SER A 21 -0.92 -5.54 21.20
N ALA A 22 -0.24 -5.24 22.31
CA ALA A 22 -0.85 -4.66 23.50
C ALA A 22 -0.91 -3.13 23.35
N ASN A 23 -1.94 -2.64 22.66
CA ASN A 23 -2.15 -1.23 22.34
C ASN A 23 -3.63 -0.94 22.08
N LEU A 24 -4.00 0.34 22.16
CA LEU A 24 -5.22 0.83 21.52
C LEU A 24 -4.97 0.94 20.01
N GLY A 25 -6.04 0.87 19.21
CA GLY A 25 -5.94 1.01 17.75
C GLY A 25 -5.16 2.28 17.35
N ASN A 26 -4.23 2.15 16.40
CA ASN A 26 -3.37 3.22 15.87
C ASN A 26 -2.39 3.84 16.89
N GLU A 27 -2.11 3.16 18.00
CA GLU A 27 -1.02 3.51 18.91
C GLU A 27 0.15 2.50 18.79
N PRO A 28 1.40 2.90 19.08
CA PRO A 28 2.52 1.97 19.17
C PRO A 28 2.32 0.91 20.26
N ILE A 29 3.04 -0.22 20.15
CA ILE A 29 3.08 -1.25 21.18
C ILE A 29 3.58 -0.68 22.52
N ILE A 30 2.89 -1.02 23.60
CA ILE A 30 3.26 -0.60 24.95
C ILE A 30 4.45 -1.43 25.44
N THR A 31 5.41 -0.77 26.10
CA THR A 31 6.68 -1.38 26.54
C THR A 31 6.86 -1.47 28.05
N ASP A 32 5.96 -0.88 28.83
CA ASP A 32 6.01 -0.83 30.29
C ASP A 32 4.65 -1.16 30.94
N SER A 33 4.69 -1.81 32.11
CA SER A 33 3.50 -2.28 32.82
C SER A 33 2.60 -1.16 33.34
N GLU A 34 3.18 -0.01 33.74
CA GLU A 34 2.42 1.13 34.26
C GLU A 34 1.51 1.74 33.19
N THR A 35 2.06 1.95 31.99
CA THR A 35 1.29 2.38 30.82
C THR A 35 0.26 1.33 30.41
N LEU A 36 0.59 0.04 30.51
CA LEU A 36 -0.33 -1.04 30.15
C LEU A 36 -1.54 -1.08 31.08
N MET A 37 -1.33 -1.01 32.40
CA MET A 37 -2.39 -0.97 33.41
C MET A 37 -3.29 0.25 33.25
N SER A 38 -2.71 1.42 32.97
CA SER A 38 -3.48 2.66 32.84
C SER A 38 -4.29 2.71 31.54
N LYS A 39 -3.76 2.18 30.42
CA LYS A 39 -4.43 2.25 29.11
C LYS A 39 -5.37 1.09 28.81
N LEU A 40 -5.08 -0.11 29.33
CA LEU A 40 -5.83 -1.32 29.04
C LEU A 40 -6.46 -1.88 30.34
N PRO A 41 -7.36 -1.13 31.01
CA PRO A 41 -7.94 -1.53 32.30
C PRO A 41 -8.83 -2.78 32.21
N PHE A 42 -9.15 -3.24 30.99
CA PHE A 42 -9.91 -4.45 30.72
C PHE A 42 -9.05 -5.72 30.70
N VAL A 43 -7.73 -5.61 30.86
CA VAL A 43 -6.82 -6.76 30.96
C VAL A 43 -6.90 -7.33 32.37
N GLU A 44 -7.32 -8.59 32.49
CA GLU A 44 -7.50 -9.26 33.79
C GLU A 44 -6.18 -9.63 34.46
N PHE A 45 -5.16 -9.98 33.66
CA PHE A 45 -3.87 -10.44 34.15
C PHE A 45 -2.73 -9.88 33.31
N ILE A 46 -1.65 -9.46 33.98
CA ILE A 46 -0.42 -8.98 33.35
C ILE A 46 0.71 -9.92 33.78
N LEU A 47 1.42 -10.45 32.79
CA LEU A 47 2.63 -11.23 33.01
C LEU A 47 3.83 -10.41 32.52
N ASP A 48 4.58 -9.86 33.47
CA ASP A 48 5.72 -8.98 33.23
C ASP A 48 7.03 -9.56 33.80
N PHE A 49 8.16 -8.95 33.45
CA PHE A 49 9.49 -9.34 33.93
C PHE A 49 10.41 -8.13 34.11
N ASP A 50 11.38 -8.25 35.01
CA ASP A 50 12.33 -7.19 35.37
C ASP A 50 13.47 -7.04 34.34
N ARG A 51 13.09 -6.71 33.09
CA ARG A 51 14.02 -6.30 32.04
C ARG A 51 13.32 -5.36 31.08
N ASP A 52 13.75 -4.11 31.09
CA ASP A 52 13.16 -3.04 30.29
C ASP A 52 13.16 -3.34 28.79
N ILE A 53 12.05 -2.97 28.15
CA ILE A 53 11.92 -2.95 26.69
C ILE A 53 12.14 -1.50 26.23
N ILE A 54 13.38 -1.15 25.90
CA ILE A 54 13.74 0.22 25.48
C ILE A 54 13.11 0.59 24.14
N ASN A 55 13.10 -0.35 23.19
CA ASN A 55 12.55 -0.18 21.85
C ASN A 55 11.43 -1.20 21.63
N GLY A 56 10.19 -0.73 21.67
CA GLY A 56 9.04 -1.52 21.25
C GLY A 56 9.18 -1.91 19.77
N VAL A 57 8.95 -3.18 19.47
CA VAL A 57 9.00 -3.70 18.10
C VAL A 57 7.87 -4.68 17.90
N ASP A 58 7.06 -4.44 16.86
CA ASP A 58 6.00 -5.36 16.47
C ASP A 58 6.55 -6.70 15.98
N ASP A 59 5.70 -7.72 16.02
CA ASP A 59 5.96 -8.98 15.33
C ASP A 59 5.96 -8.76 13.82
N SER A 60 6.95 -9.33 13.13
CA SER A 60 6.95 -9.33 11.66
C SER A 60 5.81 -10.18 11.12
N LEU A 61 5.24 -9.73 10.00
CA LEU A 61 4.21 -10.45 9.27
C LEU A 61 4.75 -10.83 7.90
N VAL A 62 4.70 -12.12 7.59
CA VAL A 62 5.11 -12.69 6.31
C VAL A 62 4.05 -13.68 5.84
N GLN A 63 3.93 -13.84 4.53
CA GLN A 63 3.15 -14.91 3.91
C GLN A 63 3.99 -15.69 2.90
N VAL A 64 3.47 -16.82 2.45
CA VAL A 64 4.10 -17.64 1.40
C VAL A 64 3.16 -17.71 0.20
N ILE A 65 3.67 -17.29 -0.94
CA ILE A 65 2.97 -17.20 -2.23
C ILE A 65 3.83 -17.91 -3.27
N ALA A 66 3.27 -18.90 -3.97
CA ALA A 66 4.01 -19.71 -4.95
C ALA A 66 5.37 -20.26 -4.42
N GLY A 67 5.41 -20.64 -3.13
CA GLY A 67 6.61 -21.17 -2.47
C GLY A 67 7.68 -20.13 -2.08
N LYS A 68 7.47 -18.84 -2.38
CA LYS A 68 8.35 -17.73 -2.01
C LYS A 68 7.79 -16.94 -0.82
N LYS A 69 8.67 -16.37 -0.01
CA LYS A 69 8.29 -15.52 1.12
C LYS A 69 7.89 -14.15 0.58
N GLN A 70 6.81 -13.57 1.10
CA GLN A 70 6.48 -12.16 0.90
C GLN A 70 6.37 -11.48 2.27
N THR A 71 7.12 -10.40 2.46
CA THR A 71 7.09 -9.63 3.70
C THR A 71 5.98 -8.58 3.65
N LEU A 72 5.09 -8.59 4.64
CA LEU A 72 3.98 -7.63 4.78
C LEU A 72 4.29 -6.57 5.85
N ARG A 73 4.95 -7.00 6.93
CA ARG A 73 5.45 -6.11 8.00
C ARG A 73 6.86 -6.50 8.35
N LEU A 74 7.81 -5.62 8.04
CA LEU A 74 9.22 -5.76 8.36
C LEU A 74 9.47 -5.26 9.79
N ALA A 75 9.57 -6.16 10.77
CA ALA A 75 9.74 -5.79 12.18
C ALA A 75 10.62 -6.83 12.92
N ARG A 76 10.19 -7.35 14.08
CA ARG A 76 11.00 -8.25 14.91
C ARG A 76 11.54 -9.45 14.13
N GLY A 77 12.84 -9.72 14.28
CA GLY A 77 13.53 -10.86 13.67
C GLY A 77 14.02 -10.62 12.23
N TYR A 78 13.54 -9.57 11.56
CA TYR A 78 13.98 -9.20 10.20
C TYR A 78 14.55 -7.77 10.13
N ALA A 79 14.06 -6.86 10.98
CA ALA A 79 14.50 -5.49 11.08
C ALA A 79 15.51 -5.28 12.24
N PRO A 80 16.45 -4.31 12.12
CA PRO A 80 16.70 -3.48 10.94
C PRO A 80 17.23 -4.32 9.77
N LYS A 81 16.73 -4.03 8.56
CA LYS A 81 17.17 -4.71 7.34
C LYS A 81 18.26 -3.88 6.67
N VAL A 82 19.35 -4.51 6.28
CA VAL A 82 20.47 -3.86 5.60
C VAL A 82 20.51 -4.32 4.14
N ILE A 83 20.58 -3.37 3.21
CA ILE A 83 20.83 -3.59 1.80
C ILE A 83 22.18 -2.95 1.47
N LYS A 84 23.09 -3.74 0.90
CA LYS A 84 24.43 -3.28 0.56
C LYS A 84 24.42 -2.54 -0.78
N LEU A 85 25.03 -1.37 -0.81
CA LEU A 85 25.28 -0.58 -2.02
C LEU A 85 26.60 -1.04 -2.67
N PRO A 86 26.73 -0.92 -4.00
CA PRO A 86 27.97 -1.26 -4.70
C PRO A 86 29.09 -0.22 -4.50
N TYR A 87 28.82 0.87 -3.78
CA TYR A 87 29.76 1.97 -3.50
C TYR A 87 29.45 2.58 -2.13
N LYS A 88 30.41 3.36 -1.61
CA LYS A 88 30.17 4.19 -0.42
C LYS A 88 29.52 5.51 -0.82
N SER A 89 28.37 5.81 -0.22
CA SER A 89 27.71 7.11 -0.35
C SER A 89 28.57 8.20 0.29
N GLU A 90 28.74 9.31 -0.43
CA GLU A 90 29.39 10.51 0.10
C GLU A 90 28.52 11.27 1.10
N LYS A 91 27.23 10.91 1.19
CA LYS A 91 26.23 11.64 2.00
C LYS A 91 25.46 10.73 2.93
N LYS A 92 25.20 11.25 4.13
CA LYS A 92 24.22 10.71 5.08
C LYS A 92 22.81 11.13 4.65
N ILE A 93 22.00 10.19 4.21
CA ILE A 93 20.67 10.46 3.63
C ILE A 93 19.59 9.75 4.44
N LEU A 94 18.52 10.45 4.78
CA LEU A 94 17.35 9.89 5.47
C LEU A 94 16.16 9.87 4.51
N ALA A 95 15.45 8.75 4.40
CA ALA A 95 14.13 8.68 3.79
C ALA A 95 13.06 8.47 4.86
N VAL A 96 12.01 9.29 4.82
CA VAL A 96 10.97 9.32 5.87
C VAL A 96 9.74 8.46 5.54
N GLY A 97 9.71 7.82 4.36
CA GLY A 97 8.67 6.87 3.99
C GLY A 97 7.31 7.51 3.67
N ALA A 98 6.27 6.66 3.67
CA ALA A 98 4.87 7.04 3.50
C ALA A 98 4.22 7.44 4.84
N ASN A 99 2.91 7.71 4.86
CA ASN A 99 2.18 8.00 6.11
C ASN A 99 1.56 6.73 6.73
N ALA A 100 1.08 5.80 5.89
CA ALA A 100 0.58 4.51 6.32
C ALA A 100 1.73 3.49 6.44
N LYS A 101 1.59 2.55 7.37
CA LYS A 101 2.52 1.43 7.61
C LYS A 101 4.01 1.84 7.63
N ASN A 102 4.28 3.04 8.13
CA ASN A 102 5.55 3.74 7.94
C ASN A 102 6.76 2.91 8.40
N SER A 103 7.86 3.10 7.67
CA SER A 103 9.22 2.81 8.09
C SER A 103 10.10 3.98 7.63
N VAL A 104 11.28 4.12 8.22
CA VAL A 104 12.31 5.07 7.76
C VAL A 104 13.54 4.32 7.29
N ALA A 105 14.32 4.93 6.41
CA ALA A 105 15.54 4.31 5.90
C ALA A 105 16.71 5.30 5.88
N PHE A 106 17.92 4.79 6.08
CA PHE A 106 19.15 5.57 6.21
C PHE A 106 20.19 5.09 5.21
N VAL A 107 20.87 6.01 4.54
CA VAL A 107 22.10 5.70 3.80
C VAL A 107 23.29 6.06 4.68
N ILE A 108 24.10 5.06 5.01
CA ILE A 108 25.32 5.19 5.82
C ILE A 108 26.41 4.38 5.14
N ASP A 109 27.51 5.03 4.77
CA ASP A 109 28.59 4.42 3.99
C ASP A 109 28.05 3.66 2.75
N ASP A 110 28.32 2.36 2.64
CA ASP A 110 27.88 1.47 1.56
C ASP A 110 26.60 0.69 1.90
N GLN A 111 25.73 1.25 2.76
CA GLN A 111 24.54 0.54 3.24
C GLN A 111 23.28 1.42 3.23
N ILE A 112 22.17 0.80 2.84
CA ILE A 112 20.82 1.26 3.18
C ILE A 112 20.34 0.45 4.38
N ILE A 113 19.95 1.12 5.46
CA ILE A 113 19.42 0.50 6.67
C ILE A 113 17.95 0.90 6.82
N ILE A 114 17.06 -0.07 6.87
CA ILE A 114 15.61 0.12 6.99
C ILE A 114 15.21 -0.13 8.44
N SER A 115 14.47 0.80 9.05
CA SER A 115 13.96 0.65 10.42
C SER A 115 12.93 -0.48 10.52
N PRO A 116 12.67 -0.98 11.74
CA PRO A 116 11.44 -1.72 11.99
C PRO A 116 10.19 -0.89 11.62
N HIS A 117 9.09 -1.59 11.41
CA HIS A 117 7.76 -1.00 11.23
C HIS A 117 7.42 -0.04 12.37
N ILE A 118 6.94 1.14 12.00
CA ILE A 118 6.51 2.22 12.91
C ILE A 118 4.98 2.26 13.00
N GLY A 119 4.29 2.02 11.88
CA GLY A 119 2.83 2.04 11.80
C GLY A 119 2.28 3.31 11.13
N ASP A 120 0.98 3.56 11.30
CA ASP A 120 0.32 4.72 10.69
C ASP A 120 0.59 5.99 11.51
N LEU A 121 0.97 7.08 10.84
CA LEU A 121 1.44 8.32 11.49
C LEU A 121 0.30 9.29 11.88
N ASP A 122 -0.94 8.82 11.98
CA ASP A 122 -2.12 9.67 12.16
C ASP A 122 -2.34 10.15 13.61
N SER A 123 -1.76 9.43 14.59
CA SER A 123 -1.87 9.80 16.01
C SER A 123 -0.60 10.49 16.52
N SER A 124 -0.75 11.43 17.45
CA SER A 124 0.39 12.11 18.08
C SER A 124 1.36 11.13 18.75
N LYS A 125 0.87 10.01 19.27
CA LYS A 125 1.70 8.96 19.87
C LYS A 125 2.48 8.17 18.82
N ALA A 126 1.84 7.80 17.71
CA ALA A 126 2.52 7.14 16.60
C ALA A 126 3.58 8.05 15.97
N PHE A 127 3.27 9.34 15.83
CA PHE A 127 4.23 10.34 15.36
C PHE A 127 5.41 10.53 16.34
N GLY A 128 5.16 10.55 17.65
CA GLY A 128 6.24 10.55 18.65
C GLY A 128 7.12 9.30 18.58
N PHE A 129 6.56 8.14 18.24
CA PHE A 129 7.34 6.92 18.00
C PHE A 129 8.19 7.00 16.74
N PHE A 130 7.68 7.62 15.67
CA PHE A 130 8.45 7.95 14.48
C PHE A 130 9.67 8.83 14.80
N GLU A 131 9.48 9.93 15.53
CA GLU A 131 10.57 10.83 15.92
C GLU A 131 11.62 10.12 16.79
N ARG A 132 11.16 9.34 17.78
CA ARG A 132 12.04 8.53 18.64
C ARG A 132 12.82 7.50 17.84
N THR A 133 12.22 6.88 16.84
CA THR A 133 12.89 5.89 15.98
C THR A 133 14.01 6.54 15.19
N ILE A 134 13.77 7.71 14.59
CA ILE A 134 14.82 8.46 13.90
C ILE A 134 15.96 8.80 14.86
N GLU A 135 15.65 9.36 16.03
CA GLU A 135 16.66 9.75 17.01
C GLU A 135 17.46 8.54 17.54
N THR A 136 16.82 7.38 17.72
CA THR A 136 17.50 6.14 18.12
C THR A 136 18.54 5.73 17.08
N PHE A 137 18.18 5.75 15.80
CA PHE A 137 19.12 5.40 14.72
C PHE A 137 20.21 6.46 14.53
N LYS A 138 19.90 7.75 14.71
CA LYS A 138 20.90 8.82 14.75
C LYS A 138 21.98 8.54 15.79
N ASN A 139 21.57 8.15 17.00
CA ASN A 139 22.51 7.85 18.08
C ASN A 139 23.28 6.55 17.86
N PHE A 140 22.63 5.49 17.37
CA PHE A 140 23.29 4.19 17.13
C PHE A 140 24.38 4.25 16.05
N TYR A 141 24.19 5.09 15.03
CA TYR A 141 25.09 5.15 13.88
C TYR A 141 25.87 6.46 13.76
N ASP A 142 25.86 7.31 14.80
CA ASP A 142 26.42 8.67 14.77
C ASP A 142 26.00 9.41 13.48
N PHE A 143 24.70 9.40 13.21
CA PHE A 143 24.11 9.83 11.95
C PHE A 143 23.43 11.18 12.08
N GLU A 144 23.80 12.12 11.21
CA GLU A 144 23.11 13.39 11.03
C GLU A 144 22.80 13.57 9.53
N PRO A 145 21.52 13.65 9.13
CA PRO A 145 21.18 13.71 7.71
C PRO A 145 21.62 15.03 7.09
N GLU A 146 22.29 14.93 5.94
CA GLU A 146 22.58 16.05 5.05
C GLU A 146 21.44 16.31 4.08
N LEU A 147 20.66 15.26 3.78
CA LEU A 147 19.55 15.26 2.85
C LEU A 147 18.43 14.37 3.36
N ILE A 148 17.19 14.83 3.19
CA ILE A 148 15.99 14.07 3.52
C ILE A 148 15.17 13.84 2.25
N VAL A 149 14.85 12.57 1.97
CA VAL A 149 13.94 12.15 0.92
C VAL A 149 12.56 11.91 1.53
N HIS A 150 11.51 12.39 0.88
CA HIS A 150 10.14 12.26 1.36
C HIS A 150 9.15 12.02 0.22
N ASP A 151 7.93 11.64 0.56
CA ASP A 151 6.84 11.47 -0.42
C ASP A 151 6.38 12.84 -0.94
N LYS A 152 5.99 12.91 -2.22
CA LYS A 152 5.42 14.13 -2.80
C LYS A 152 4.09 14.55 -2.17
N HIS A 153 3.40 13.68 -1.46
CA HIS A 153 2.15 14.02 -0.78
C HIS A 153 2.38 15.16 0.25
N PRO A 154 1.78 16.35 0.07
CA PRO A 154 2.09 17.52 0.90
C PRO A 154 1.53 17.41 2.33
N SER A 155 0.43 16.66 2.50
CA SER A 155 -0.27 16.54 3.78
C SER A 155 0.26 15.45 4.72
N TYR A 156 1.13 14.55 4.25
CA TYR A 156 1.68 13.47 5.08
C TYR A 156 2.45 14.03 6.28
N MET A 157 2.31 13.39 7.45
CA MET A 157 3.02 13.82 8.65
C MET A 157 4.53 13.68 8.48
N SER A 158 5.00 12.60 7.84
CA SER A 158 6.41 12.39 7.48
C SER A 158 6.95 13.52 6.57
N THR A 159 6.19 13.93 5.54
CA THR A 159 6.55 15.04 4.66
C THR A 159 6.58 16.38 5.39
N LYS A 160 5.60 16.66 6.25
CA LYS A 160 5.58 17.89 7.07
C LYS A 160 6.77 17.93 8.01
N TRP A 161 7.09 16.82 8.67
CA TRP A 161 8.26 16.68 9.52
C TRP A 161 9.56 16.92 8.75
N ALA A 162 9.73 16.33 7.57
CA ALA A 162 10.93 16.51 6.76
C ALA A 162 11.17 18.00 6.43
N LYS A 163 10.10 18.74 6.12
CA LYS A 163 10.16 20.17 5.81
C LYS A 163 10.59 21.06 6.99
N THR A 164 10.37 20.63 8.24
CA THR A 164 10.77 21.41 9.42
C THR A 164 12.23 21.22 9.81
N GLN A 165 12.94 20.24 9.23
CA GLN A 165 14.31 19.90 9.64
C GLN A 165 15.39 20.87 9.14
N GLY A 166 15.05 21.81 8.24
CA GLY A 166 16.04 22.74 7.67
C GLY A 166 17.13 22.07 6.82
N LYS A 167 16.86 20.86 6.32
CA LYS A 167 17.79 20.08 5.47
C LYS A 167 17.43 20.21 3.99
N LYS A 168 18.35 19.78 3.11
CA LYS A 168 18.04 19.63 1.69
C LYS A 168 16.97 18.55 1.51
N LEU A 169 15.93 18.85 0.74
CA LEU A 169 14.81 17.92 0.51
C LEU A 169 14.79 17.40 -0.92
N VAL A 170 14.38 16.15 -1.06
CA VAL A 170 14.05 15.52 -2.36
C VAL A 170 12.70 14.84 -2.22
N ALA A 171 11.76 15.22 -3.09
CA ALA A 171 10.44 14.60 -3.12
C ALA A 171 10.38 13.51 -4.19
N VAL A 172 9.92 12.32 -3.83
CA VAL A 172 9.77 11.16 -4.73
C VAL A 172 8.31 10.79 -4.85
N GLN A 173 7.89 10.41 -6.06
CA GLN A 173 6.52 9.97 -6.31
C GLN A 173 6.30 8.59 -5.67
N HIS A 174 5.15 8.43 -5.00
CA HIS A 174 4.80 7.24 -4.21
C HIS A 174 4.88 5.90 -4.98
N HIS A 175 4.28 5.84 -6.16
CA HIS A 175 4.20 4.63 -6.99
C HIS A 175 5.55 4.28 -7.63
N LEU A 176 6.36 5.28 -7.99
CA LEU A 176 7.77 5.08 -8.34
C LEU A 176 8.55 4.56 -7.14
N ALA A 177 8.35 5.10 -5.94
CA ALA A 177 9.02 4.58 -4.74
C ALA A 177 8.69 3.10 -4.48
N HIS A 178 7.45 2.64 -4.71
CA HIS A 178 7.15 1.21 -4.68
C HIS A 178 8.04 0.39 -5.63
N ILE A 179 8.12 0.81 -6.90
CA ILE A 179 8.93 0.09 -7.90
C ILE A 179 10.41 0.12 -7.55
N TYR A 180 10.92 1.28 -7.10
CA TYR A 180 12.31 1.42 -6.70
C TYR A 180 12.66 0.65 -5.42
N ALA A 181 11.68 0.36 -4.55
CA ALA A 181 11.90 -0.53 -3.41
C ALA A 181 12.22 -1.96 -3.90
N ALA A 182 11.48 -2.46 -4.90
CA ALA A 182 11.78 -3.73 -5.54
C ALA A 182 13.14 -3.71 -6.27
N LYS A 183 13.43 -2.64 -7.03
CA LYS A 183 14.74 -2.48 -7.68
C LYS A 183 15.89 -2.53 -6.67
N ALA A 184 15.71 -1.93 -5.49
CA ALA A 184 16.71 -1.93 -4.45
C ALA A 184 16.96 -3.32 -3.86
N GLU A 185 15.88 -4.09 -3.64
CA GLU A 185 15.98 -5.45 -3.10
C GLU A 185 16.71 -6.40 -4.04
N PHE A 186 16.44 -6.31 -5.34
CA PHE A 186 17.03 -7.18 -6.36
C PHE A 186 18.29 -6.60 -7.02
N GLY A 187 18.72 -5.39 -6.64
CA GLY A 187 19.87 -4.72 -7.26
C GLY A 187 19.69 -4.46 -8.76
N LEU A 188 18.47 -4.09 -9.18
CA LEU A 188 18.13 -3.93 -10.60
C LEU A 188 18.60 -2.58 -11.14
N HIS A 189 19.03 -2.59 -12.39
CA HIS A 189 19.46 -1.43 -13.17
C HIS A 189 18.76 -1.40 -14.52
N GLY A 190 18.75 -0.23 -15.17
CA GLY A 190 18.14 -0.06 -16.48
C GLY A 190 16.62 0.10 -16.46
N ASP A 191 16.05 -0.01 -17.64
CA ASP A 191 14.62 0.16 -17.90
C ASP A 191 13.83 -1.07 -17.43
N TYR A 192 12.59 -0.83 -17.01
CA TYR A 192 11.71 -1.85 -16.43
C TYR A 192 10.26 -1.61 -16.87
N LEU A 193 9.42 -2.64 -16.75
CA LEU A 193 7.97 -2.50 -16.75
C LEU A 193 7.46 -2.67 -15.32
N GLY A 194 7.07 -1.56 -14.69
CA GLY A 194 6.66 -1.54 -13.29
C GLY A 194 5.16 -1.41 -13.13
N PHE A 195 4.50 -2.40 -12.54
CA PHE A 195 3.11 -2.32 -12.10
C PHE A 195 3.08 -1.89 -10.64
N SER A 196 2.52 -0.71 -10.39
CA SER A 196 2.40 -0.13 -9.05
C SER A 196 0.92 -0.02 -8.69
N PHE A 197 0.37 -1.11 -8.14
CA PHE A 197 -1.05 -1.23 -7.81
C PHE A 197 -1.24 -1.13 -6.30
N ASP A 198 -1.99 -0.12 -5.88
CA ASP A 198 -2.15 0.23 -4.48
C ASP A 198 -3.56 0.77 -4.19
N GLY A 199 -3.86 1.03 -2.91
CA GLY A 199 -5.05 1.74 -2.48
C GLY A 199 -5.03 3.21 -2.90
N THR A 200 -4.03 3.99 -2.50
CA THR A 200 -4.07 5.44 -2.66
C THR A 200 -2.69 6.04 -2.57
N GLY A 201 -2.22 6.61 -3.68
CA GLY A 201 -1.03 7.45 -3.69
C GLY A 201 -1.30 8.81 -4.33
N TYR A 202 -0.47 9.78 -3.97
CA TYR A 202 -0.56 11.13 -4.52
C TYR A 202 -0.25 11.12 -6.03
N GLY A 203 -1.23 11.56 -6.82
CA GLY A 203 -1.05 11.72 -8.26
C GLY A 203 -0.45 13.07 -8.63
N GLU A 204 0.40 13.05 -9.64
CA GLU A 204 0.99 14.24 -10.23
C GLU A 204 0.37 14.46 -11.61
N GLU A 205 -0.70 15.23 -11.67
CA GLU A 205 -1.20 15.68 -12.97
C GLU A 205 -0.64 17.07 -13.29
N LYS A 206 -0.12 17.21 -14.51
CA LYS A 206 0.08 18.52 -15.11
C LYS A 206 -1.10 18.80 -16.02
N VAL A 207 -1.91 19.81 -15.72
CA VAL A 207 -2.92 20.32 -16.66
C VAL A 207 -2.34 21.60 -17.27
N ASN A 208 -2.21 21.65 -18.59
CA ASN A 208 -1.62 22.79 -19.32
C ASN A 208 -0.19 23.18 -18.87
N GLY A 209 0.62 22.20 -18.44
CA GLY A 209 1.99 22.45 -17.98
C GLY A 209 2.12 22.87 -16.52
N GLU A 210 1.01 23.09 -15.81
CA GLU A 210 0.97 23.42 -14.38
C GLU A 210 0.60 22.20 -13.54
N ALA A 211 1.33 21.95 -12.45
CA ALA A 211 1.03 20.86 -11.52
C ALA A 211 -0.30 21.15 -10.81
N ARG A 212 -1.32 20.31 -11.03
CA ARG A 212 -2.55 20.34 -10.25
C ARG A 212 -2.36 19.46 -9.03
N GLU A 213 -2.29 20.09 -7.86
CA GLU A 213 -2.20 19.38 -6.61
C GLU A 213 -3.51 18.62 -6.32
N ALA A 214 -3.41 17.30 -6.07
CA ALA A 214 -4.55 16.51 -5.59
C ALA A 214 -5.04 16.96 -4.21
N ALA A 215 -4.23 17.72 -3.48
CA ALA A 215 -4.44 18.13 -2.09
C ALA A 215 -5.63 19.08 -1.85
N LEU A 216 -6.33 19.55 -2.89
CA LEU A 216 -7.50 20.43 -2.78
C LEU A 216 -8.73 19.92 -3.56
N GLY A 217 -8.83 18.60 -3.78
CA GLY A 217 -10.02 17.99 -4.38
C GLY A 217 -10.12 18.14 -5.91
N GLN A 218 -9.02 18.47 -6.58
CA GLN A 218 -8.94 18.67 -8.04
C GLN A 218 -7.78 17.92 -8.72
N GLY A 219 -7.23 16.89 -8.09
CA GLY A 219 -6.24 15.99 -8.72
C GLY A 219 -6.64 14.53 -8.56
N THR A 220 -6.05 13.68 -9.40
CA THR A 220 -6.32 12.24 -9.42
C THR A 220 -5.49 11.53 -8.36
N LEU A 221 -6.13 10.68 -7.55
CA LEU A 221 -5.46 9.74 -6.66
C LEU A 221 -5.05 8.50 -7.44
N TRP A 222 -3.76 8.24 -7.49
CA TRP A 222 -3.21 7.09 -8.19
C TRP A 222 -3.32 5.81 -7.35
N GLY A 223 -3.16 4.67 -7.99
CA GLY A 223 -3.16 3.34 -7.35
C GLY A 223 -3.30 2.18 -8.35
N GLY A 224 -3.18 2.46 -9.64
CA GLY A 224 -3.32 1.50 -10.71
C GLY A 224 -2.43 1.88 -11.88
N GLU A 225 -1.19 2.24 -11.57
CA GLU A 225 -0.28 2.85 -12.55
C GLU A 225 0.72 1.83 -13.07
N VAL A 226 1.04 1.94 -14.37
CA VAL A 226 2.07 1.14 -15.01
C VAL A 226 3.12 2.06 -15.62
N PHE A 227 4.37 1.81 -15.27
CA PHE A 227 5.53 2.59 -15.67
C PHE A 227 6.40 1.82 -16.65
N VAL A 228 6.86 2.51 -17.69
CA VAL A 228 7.90 2.03 -18.60
C VAL A 228 9.13 2.91 -18.40
N GLY A 229 10.17 2.34 -17.80
CA GLY A 229 11.17 3.13 -17.08
C GLY A 229 10.47 4.01 -16.03
N ASP A 230 10.90 5.25 -15.87
CA ASP A 230 10.27 6.19 -14.90
C ASP A 230 9.05 6.93 -15.46
N THR A 231 8.59 6.58 -16.66
CA THR A 231 7.46 7.23 -17.32
C THR A 231 6.17 6.47 -17.08
N ARG A 232 5.17 7.11 -16.48
CA ARG A 232 3.81 6.58 -16.36
C ARG A 232 3.22 6.44 -17.78
N LYS A 233 3.02 5.20 -18.22
CA LYS A 233 2.55 4.87 -19.58
C LYS A 233 1.12 4.34 -19.60
N TYR A 234 0.72 3.57 -18.58
CA TYR A 234 -0.65 3.09 -18.46
C TYR A 234 -1.28 3.43 -17.12
N SER A 235 -2.60 3.59 -17.13
CA SER A 235 -3.41 3.76 -15.93
C SER A 235 -4.83 3.26 -16.15
N PHE A 236 -5.47 2.79 -15.09
CA PHE A 236 -6.90 2.50 -15.16
C PHE A 236 -7.73 3.76 -15.34
N LYS A 237 -8.84 3.63 -16.08
CA LYS A 237 -9.86 4.66 -16.20
C LYS A 237 -10.32 5.12 -14.82
N THR A 238 -10.40 6.43 -14.65
CA THR A 238 -10.65 7.02 -13.34
C THR A 238 -12.11 6.88 -12.92
N ILE A 239 -12.31 6.61 -11.63
CA ILE A 239 -13.60 6.58 -10.96
C ILE A 239 -13.68 7.72 -9.93
N LYS A 240 -14.86 8.29 -9.71
CA LYS A 240 -15.04 9.35 -8.70
C LYS A 240 -15.21 8.73 -7.31
N LEU A 241 -14.44 9.19 -6.34
CA LEU A 241 -14.58 8.78 -4.94
C LEU A 241 -15.60 9.68 -4.22
N LEU A 242 -16.87 9.28 -4.24
CA LEU A 242 -17.96 10.08 -3.67
C LEU A 242 -17.78 10.29 -2.17
N GLY A 243 -17.55 11.52 -1.73
CA GLY A 243 -17.28 11.85 -0.34
C GLY A 243 -15.80 11.77 0.07
N GLY A 244 -14.87 11.67 -0.89
CA GLY A 244 -13.44 11.62 -0.64
C GLY A 244 -13.04 10.40 0.19
N GLU A 245 -12.40 10.62 1.33
CA GLU A 245 -11.98 9.56 2.28
C GLU A 245 -13.13 8.65 2.73
N LYS A 246 -14.38 9.16 2.78
CA LYS A 246 -15.53 8.32 3.10
C LYS A 246 -15.71 7.16 2.12
N ALA A 247 -15.31 7.33 0.86
CA ALA A 247 -15.40 6.26 -0.13
C ALA A 247 -14.44 5.09 0.18
N ILE A 248 -13.35 5.35 0.90
CA ILE A 248 -12.41 4.29 1.36
C ILE A 248 -13.07 3.47 2.47
N LYS A 249 -13.77 4.12 3.41
CA LYS A 249 -14.46 3.42 4.52
C LYS A 249 -15.80 2.83 4.12
N GLU A 250 -16.42 3.31 3.04
CA GLU A 250 -17.71 2.85 2.54
C GLU A 250 -17.59 2.40 1.06
N PRO A 251 -17.09 1.18 0.78
CA PRO A 251 -16.99 0.60 -0.56
C PRO A 251 -18.23 0.79 -1.45
N ARG A 252 -19.42 0.77 -0.84
CA ARG A 252 -20.70 1.09 -1.48
C ARG A 252 -20.71 2.39 -2.28
N ARG A 253 -19.96 3.41 -1.84
CA ARG A 253 -19.85 4.71 -2.52
C ARG A 253 -19.07 4.62 -3.82
N VAL A 254 -18.04 3.79 -3.87
CA VAL A 254 -17.24 3.56 -5.08
C VAL A 254 -18.07 2.79 -6.11
N ALA A 255 -18.75 1.73 -5.69
CA ALA A 255 -19.67 0.99 -6.54
C ALA A 255 -20.80 1.88 -7.11
N LEU A 256 -21.43 2.71 -6.25
CA LEU A 256 -22.47 3.64 -6.69
C LEU A 256 -21.95 4.66 -7.72
N SER A 257 -20.71 5.12 -7.58
CA SER A 257 -20.06 6.01 -8.55
C SER A 257 -19.96 5.39 -9.94
N MET A 258 -19.56 4.11 -10.01
CA MET A 258 -19.48 3.36 -11.27
C MET A 258 -20.86 3.15 -11.90
N LEU A 259 -21.92 3.02 -11.09
CA LEU A 259 -23.30 2.95 -11.58
C LEU A 259 -23.75 4.28 -12.19
N PHE A 260 -23.42 5.43 -11.58
CA PHE A 260 -23.77 6.75 -12.11
C PHE A 260 -23.12 7.07 -13.46
N GLU A 261 -22.02 6.40 -13.80
CA GLU A 261 -21.41 6.52 -15.12
C GLU A 261 -22.23 5.83 -16.22
N LYS A 262 -22.88 4.69 -15.90
CA LYS A 262 -23.59 3.86 -16.87
C LYS A 262 -25.11 4.03 -16.89
N TYR A 263 -25.72 4.45 -15.78
CA TYR A 263 -27.17 4.46 -15.59
C TYR A 263 -27.69 5.80 -15.09
N THR A 264 -28.95 6.10 -15.41
CA THR A 264 -29.63 7.27 -14.86
C THR A 264 -30.00 7.05 -13.39
N LEU A 265 -30.18 8.14 -12.64
CA LEU A 265 -30.63 8.10 -11.24
C LEU A 265 -31.91 7.27 -11.07
N GLU A 266 -32.90 7.43 -11.96
CA GLU A 266 -34.17 6.70 -11.88
C GLU A 266 -34.00 5.19 -12.07
N MET A 267 -33.05 4.77 -12.92
CA MET A 267 -32.71 3.36 -13.11
C MET A 267 -32.02 2.82 -11.86
N ILE A 268 -31.00 3.51 -11.35
CA ILE A 268 -30.21 3.10 -10.19
C ILE A 268 -31.11 2.88 -8.97
N MET A 269 -32.04 3.78 -8.71
CA MET A 269 -32.98 3.66 -7.58
C MET A 269 -33.88 2.42 -7.63
N LYS A 270 -33.97 1.75 -8.79
CA LYS A 270 -34.76 0.52 -8.98
C LYS A 270 -33.89 -0.75 -9.06
N LEU A 271 -32.56 -0.62 -9.07
CA LEU A 271 -31.67 -1.77 -9.21
C LEU A 271 -31.67 -2.60 -7.92
N PRO A 272 -31.84 -3.93 -8.00
CA PRO A 272 -31.79 -4.83 -6.84
C PRO A 272 -30.34 -5.19 -6.46
N LEU A 273 -29.42 -4.22 -6.51
CA LEU A 273 -28.01 -4.42 -6.16
C LEU A 273 -27.78 -4.07 -4.69
N ALA A 274 -26.99 -4.90 -4.01
CA ALA A 274 -26.69 -4.71 -2.59
C ALA A 274 -26.09 -3.32 -2.28
N CYS A 275 -25.19 -2.84 -3.14
CA CYS A 275 -24.58 -1.52 -3.02
C CYS A 275 -25.59 -0.37 -3.08
N VAL A 276 -26.69 -0.53 -3.83
CA VAL A 276 -27.77 0.45 -3.93
C VAL A 276 -28.68 0.34 -2.70
N THR A 277 -29.10 -0.87 -2.34
CA THR A 277 -30.00 -1.11 -1.19
C THR A 277 -29.35 -0.75 0.15
N ALA A 278 -28.02 -0.66 0.19
CA ALA A 278 -27.29 -0.21 1.36
C ALA A 278 -27.53 1.28 1.67
N PHE A 279 -28.02 2.09 0.73
CA PHE A 279 -28.33 3.51 0.94
C PHE A 279 -29.84 3.78 1.03
N SER A 280 -30.19 4.86 1.73
CA SER A 280 -31.51 5.48 1.57
C SER A 280 -31.64 6.18 0.21
N ALA A 281 -32.89 6.37 -0.25
CA ALA A 281 -33.19 7.09 -1.49
C ALA A 281 -32.64 8.54 -1.47
N GLU A 282 -32.72 9.20 -0.32
CA GLU A 282 -32.22 10.56 -0.09
C GLU A 282 -30.69 10.61 -0.20
N GLU A 283 -29.97 9.64 0.38
CA GLU A 283 -28.51 9.54 0.23
C GLU A 283 -28.11 9.40 -1.25
N ILE A 284 -28.78 8.51 -2.00
CA ILE A 284 -28.48 8.31 -3.43
C ILE A 284 -28.68 9.63 -4.21
N LYS A 285 -29.76 10.37 -3.95
CA LYS A 285 -30.02 11.67 -4.60
C LYS A 285 -28.94 12.70 -4.29
N ILE A 286 -28.49 12.79 -3.04
CA ILE A 286 -27.41 13.69 -2.62
C ILE A 286 -26.09 13.29 -3.30
N LEU A 287 -25.77 11.99 -3.32
CA LEU A 287 -24.56 11.49 -3.95
C LEU A 287 -24.57 11.65 -5.46
N HIS A 288 -25.72 11.53 -6.12
CA HIS A 288 -25.87 11.83 -7.55
C HIS A 288 -25.61 13.31 -7.86
N GLN A 289 -26.05 14.23 -6.99
CA GLN A 289 -25.73 15.65 -7.12
C GLN A 289 -24.23 15.91 -6.94
N SER A 290 -23.61 15.27 -5.95
CA SER A 290 -22.15 15.31 -5.73
C SER A 290 -21.39 14.79 -6.95
N TYR A 291 -21.82 13.66 -7.52
CA TYR A 291 -21.25 13.07 -8.73
C TYR A 291 -21.37 14.01 -9.93
N SER A 292 -22.59 14.52 -10.20
CA SER A 292 -22.88 15.36 -11.37
C SER A 292 -22.17 16.72 -11.32
N LYS A 293 -21.99 17.28 -10.12
CA LYS A 293 -21.35 18.59 -9.91
C LYS A 293 -19.87 18.50 -9.52
N ASN A 294 -19.29 17.30 -9.46
CA ASN A 294 -17.92 17.06 -8.98
C ASN A 294 -17.63 17.64 -7.58
N LEU A 295 -18.61 17.59 -6.68
CA LEU A 295 -18.48 18.13 -5.32
C LEU A 295 -17.95 17.06 -4.38
N ASN A 296 -16.77 17.27 -3.78
CA ASN A 296 -16.11 16.30 -2.90
C ASN A 296 -16.05 14.88 -3.51
N ALA A 297 -15.66 14.82 -4.79
CA ALA A 297 -15.63 13.62 -5.59
C ALA A 297 -14.31 13.52 -6.38
N PRO A 298 -13.16 13.43 -5.69
CA PRO A 298 -11.86 13.33 -6.36
C PRO A 298 -11.81 12.10 -7.27
N LEU A 299 -11.07 12.20 -8.36
CA LEU A 299 -10.85 11.10 -9.29
C LEU A 299 -9.82 10.13 -8.73
N SER A 300 -9.96 8.85 -9.06
CA SER A 300 -8.95 7.84 -8.72
C SER A 300 -8.81 6.78 -9.81
N SER A 301 -7.57 6.43 -10.13
CA SER A 301 -7.20 5.30 -11.01
C SER A 301 -6.83 4.05 -10.19
N SER A 302 -7.20 4.00 -8.91
CA SER A 302 -6.75 2.97 -7.98
C SER A 302 -7.39 1.60 -8.20
N VAL A 303 -6.54 0.56 -8.30
CA VAL A 303 -6.98 -0.83 -8.31
C VAL A 303 -7.54 -1.23 -6.94
N GLY A 304 -6.98 -0.72 -5.84
CA GLY A 304 -7.55 -0.95 -4.51
C GLY A 304 -8.99 -0.43 -4.38
N ARG A 305 -9.30 0.73 -4.98
CA ARG A 305 -10.68 1.25 -5.02
C ARG A 305 -11.58 0.41 -5.93
N MET A 306 -11.05 -0.21 -6.98
CA MET A 306 -11.81 -1.17 -7.80
C MET A 306 -12.15 -2.44 -7.00
N PHE A 307 -11.24 -2.97 -6.19
CA PHE A 307 -11.53 -4.06 -5.25
C PHE A 307 -12.67 -3.68 -4.28
N ASP A 308 -12.67 -2.45 -3.76
CA ASP A 308 -13.77 -1.96 -2.91
C ASP A 308 -15.12 -2.02 -3.65
N ALA A 309 -15.18 -1.51 -4.89
CA ALA A 309 -16.40 -1.57 -5.69
C ALA A 309 -16.84 -3.01 -5.97
N VAL A 310 -15.92 -3.90 -6.33
CA VAL A 310 -16.21 -5.31 -6.62
C VAL A 310 -16.74 -6.04 -5.38
N ALA A 311 -16.13 -5.83 -4.20
CA ALA A 311 -16.62 -6.40 -2.95
C ALA A 311 -18.05 -5.91 -2.61
N SER A 312 -18.34 -4.64 -2.91
CA SER A 312 -19.68 -4.07 -2.71
C SER A 312 -20.72 -4.61 -3.68
N PHE A 313 -20.39 -4.74 -4.97
CA PHE A 313 -21.28 -5.35 -5.97
C PHE A 313 -21.58 -6.82 -5.66
N ALA A 314 -20.56 -7.57 -5.22
CA ALA A 314 -20.68 -8.96 -4.81
C ALA A 314 -21.46 -9.16 -3.49
N ASN A 315 -21.94 -8.08 -2.86
CA ASN A 315 -22.59 -8.10 -1.55
C ASN A 315 -21.72 -8.70 -0.43
N LEU A 316 -20.40 -8.50 -0.51
CA LEU A 316 -19.46 -9.00 0.48
C LEU A 316 -19.10 -7.93 1.51
N LEU A 317 -18.99 -6.67 1.09
CA LEU A 317 -18.57 -5.57 1.96
C LEU A 317 -19.14 -4.22 1.53
N GLN A 318 -19.86 -3.55 2.43
CA GLN A 318 -20.38 -2.20 2.22
C GLN A 318 -19.68 -1.14 3.08
N PHE A 319 -19.11 -1.55 4.22
CA PHE A 319 -18.39 -0.71 5.20
C PHE A 319 -17.12 -1.43 5.63
N GLN A 320 -15.97 -0.76 5.56
CA GLN A 320 -14.69 -1.30 6.02
C GLN A 320 -14.48 -1.04 7.51
N SER A 321 -13.99 -2.06 8.21
CA SER A 321 -13.52 -2.02 9.59
C SER A 321 -12.02 -1.73 9.68
N TYR A 322 -11.23 -2.19 8.69
CA TYR A 322 -9.79 -1.92 8.57
C TYR A 322 -9.37 -1.73 7.12
N GLU A 323 -8.18 -1.19 6.90
CA GLU A 323 -7.65 -0.93 5.56
C GLU A 323 -7.32 -2.23 4.81
N GLY A 324 -7.80 -2.35 3.57
CA GLY A 324 -7.52 -3.49 2.70
C GLY A 324 -8.51 -4.66 2.86
N GLU A 325 -9.54 -4.51 3.70
CA GLU A 325 -10.54 -5.56 3.96
C GLU A 325 -11.23 -6.06 2.68
N ALA A 326 -11.57 -5.17 1.76
CA ALA A 326 -12.21 -5.55 0.49
C ALA A 326 -11.33 -6.46 -0.36
N GLY A 327 -10.02 -6.19 -0.41
CA GLY A 327 -9.06 -7.01 -1.15
C GLY A 327 -8.97 -8.43 -0.59
N LEU A 328 -8.90 -8.56 0.75
CA LEU A 328 -8.85 -9.85 1.44
C LEU A 328 -10.16 -10.63 1.29
N ILE A 329 -11.30 -9.97 1.45
CA ILE A 329 -12.61 -10.61 1.27
C ILE A 329 -12.82 -11.08 -0.17
N CYS A 330 -12.37 -10.30 -1.17
CA CYS A 330 -12.38 -10.73 -2.56
C CYS A 330 -11.48 -11.95 -2.78
N GLU A 331 -10.28 -11.96 -2.20
CA GLU A 331 -9.38 -13.12 -2.24
C GLU A 331 -10.06 -14.40 -1.71
N GLN A 332 -10.71 -14.31 -0.54
CA GLN A 332 -11.41 -15.44 0.09
C GLN A 332 -12.60 -15.96 -0.72
N ASN A 333 -13.21 -15.11 -1.56
CA ASN A 333 -14.36 -15.45 -2.39
C ASN A 333 -14.00 -15.74 -3.84
N TYR A 334 -12.71 -15.79 -4.18
CA TYR A 334 -12.26 -16.25 -5.49
C TYR A 334 -12.60 -17.72 -5.70
N LYS A 335 -13.07 -18.05 -6.91
CA LYS A 335 -13.47 -19.40 -7.31
C LYS A 335 -12.60 -19.88 -8.47
N PRO A 336 -11.60 -20.75 -8.23
CA PRO A 336 -10.65 -21.20 -9.26
C PRO A 336 -11.28 -21.88 -10.49
N GLN A 337 -12.49 -22.43 -10.36
CA GLN A 337 -13.23 -23.01 -11.47
C GLN A 337 -13.78 -21.98 -12.47
N ILE A 338 -13.84 -20.70 -12.10
CA ILE A 338 -14.25 -19.62 -12.98
C ILE A 338 -13.02 -19.11 -13.71
N THR A 339 -12.89 -19.48 -14.98
CA THR A 339 -11.77 -19.07 -15.86
C THR A 339 -12.10 -17.86 -16.72
N GLU A 340 -13.35 -17.42 -16.70
CA GLU A 340 -13.83 -16.26 -17.46
C GLU A 340 -13.24 -14.95 -16.90
N ALA A 341 -13.13 -13.95 -17.77
CA ALA A 341 -12.72 -12.59 -17.44
C ALA A 341 -13.68 -11.60 -18.11
N PHE A 342 -13.74 -10.37 -17.60
CA PHE A 342 -14.39 -9.26 -18.30
C PHE A 342 -13.61 -8.84 -19.54
N GLU A 343 -14.33 -8.35 -20.55
CA GLU A 343 -13.73 -7.61 -21.65
C GLU A 343 -13.10 -6.30 -21.13
N TYR A 344 -11.99 -5.90 -21.73
CA TYR A 344 -11.35 -4.63 -21.47
C TYR A 344 -10.73 -4.07 -22.74
N LYS A 345 -10.41 -2.77 -22.73
CA LYS A 345 -9.72 -2.08 -23.82
C LYS A 345 -8.59 -1.25 -23.25
N ILE A 346 -7.48 -1.20 -23.98
CA ILE A 346 -6.35 -0.31 -23.71
C ILE A 346 -6.25 0.67 -24.89
N VAL A 347 -6.62 1.93 -24.67
CA VAL A 347 -6.59 2.99 -25.69
C VAL A 347 -5.80 4.16 -25.15
N ASP A 348 -4.75 4.57 -25.86
CA ASP A 348 -3.86 5.67 -25.47
C ASP A 348 -3.32 5.54 -24.03
N GLY A 349 -3.02 4.31 -23.61
CA GLY A 349 -2.53 4.00 -22.25
C GLY A 349 -3.63 3.90 -21.18
N ILE A 350 -4.89 4.18 -21.50
CA ILE A 350 -6.00 4.07 -20.55
C ILE A 350 -6.62 2.68 -20.62
N ILE A 351 -6.65 1.99 -19.47
CA ILE A 351 -7.24 0.67 -19.30
C ILE A 351 -8.70 0.84 -18.84
N ASP A 352 -9.66 0.46 -19.68
CA ASP A 352 -11.09 0.49 -19.37
C ASP A 352 -11.67 -0.94 -19.32
N ILE A 353 -12.16 -1.35 -18.16
CA ILE A 353 -12.79 -2.67 -17.96
C ILE A 353 -14.30 -2.56 -18.14
N ALA A 354 -14.86 -3.38 -19.01
CA ALA A 354 -16.29 -3.48 -19.24
C ALA A 354 -16.96 -4.34 -18.15
N PHE A 355 -17.07 -3.82 -16.93
CA PHE A 355 -17.73 -4.52 -15.83
C PHE A 355 -19.20 -4.83 -16.14
N ASP A 356 -19.59 -6.08 -15.91
CA ASP A 356 -20.98 -6.50 -15.68
C ASP A 356 -21.25 -6.52 -14.17
N PHE A 357 -21.93 -5.47 -13.68
CA PHE A 357 -22.20 -5.27 -12.26
C PHE A 357 -23.21 -6.26 -11.67
N PHE A 358 -23.90 -7.05 -12.51
CA PHE A 358 -24.88 -8.05 -12.08
C PHE A 358 -24.31 -9.47 -12.06
N ASP A 359 -23.06 -9.65 -12.50
CA ASP A 359 -22.42 -10.95 -12.54
C ASP A 359 -22.17 -11.47 -11.11
N LYS A 360 -22.70 -12.65 -10.81
CA LYS A 360 -22.52 -13.30 -9.50
C LYS A 360 -21.09 -13.76 -9.26
N GLU A 361 -20.29 -13.89 -10.32
CA GLU A 361 -18.90 -14.28 -10.30
C GLU A 361 -17.95 -13.08 -10.53
N ILE A 362 -18.45 -11.86 -10.33
CA ILE A 362 -17.71 -10.60 -10.53
C ILE A 362 -16.34 -10.58 -9.85
N VAL A 363 -16.21 -11.17 -8.67
CA VAL A 363 -14.92 -11.27 -7.95
C VAL A 363 -13.89 -12.06 -8.76
N SER A 364 -14.25 -13.26 -9.21
CA SER A 364 -13.34 -14.14 -9.95
C SER A 364 -13.02 -13.55 -11.32
N LYS A 365 -14.04 -13.06 -12.04
CA LYS A 365 -13.84 -12.41 -13.33
C LYS A 365 -12.97 -11.17 -13.24
N PHE A 366 -13.12 -10.36 -12.19
CA PHE A 366 -12.28 -9.18 -11.98
C PHE A 366 -10.82 -9.54 -11.75
N ILE A 367 -10.53 -10.51 -10.86
CA ILE A 367 -9.15 -10.95 -10.61
C ILE A 367 -8.53 -11.53 -11.89
N ASN A 368 -9.27 -12.38 -12.63
CA ASN A 368 -8.81 -12.91 -13.91
C ASN A 368 -8.57 -11.80 -14.95
N THR A 369 -9.42 -10.76 -14.99
CA THR A 369 -9.21 -9.59 -15.87
C THR A 369 -7.93 -8.84 -15.52
N LEU A 370 -7.63 -8.63 -14.24
CA LEU A 370 -6.37 -7.98 -13.83
C LEU A 370 -5.16 -8.79 -14.30
N VAL A 371 -5.20 -10.13 -14.17
CA VAL A 371 -4.16 -11.03 -14.69
C VAL A 371 -3.99 -10.82 -16.19
N ASN A 372 -5.07 -10.88 -16.97
CA ASN A 372 -5.02 -10.72 -18.43
C ASN A 372 -4.42 -9.37 -18.86
N ILE A 373 -4.81 -8.28 -18.20
CA ILE A 373 -4.29 -6.94 -18.47
C ILE A 373 -2.78 -6.86 -18.21
N VAL A 374 -2.32 -7.39 -17.08
CA VAL A 374 -0.89 -7.39 -16.73
C VAL A 374 -0.09 -8.18 -17.76
N ILE A 375 -0.57 -9.37 -18.15
CA ILE A 375 0.09 -10.22 -19.15
C ILE A 375 0.09 -9.57 -20.54
N GLU A 376 -1.00 -8.94 -20.97
CA GLU A 376 -1.07 -8.23 -22.25
C GLU A 376 -0.07 -7.09 -22.32
N ILE A 377 0.02 -6.26 -21.27
CA ILE A 377 0.97 -5.15 -21.20
C ILE A 377 2.40 -5.69 -21.15
N ALA A 378 2.68 -6.74 -20.38
CA ALA A 378 4.00 -7.38 -20.33
C ALA A 378 4.46 -7.90 -21.71
N LYS A 379 3.56 -8.55 -22.46
CA LYS A 379 3.82 -9.03 -23.82
C LYS A 379 4.03 -7.90 -24.83
N THR A 380 3.37 -6.76 -24.60
CA THR A 380 3.48 -5.57 -25.46
C THR A 380 4.82 -4.87 -25.28
N GLU A 381 5.23 -4.63 -24.04
CA GLU A 381 6.46 -3.89 -23.74
C GLU A 381 7.72 -4.76 -23.81
N LYS A 382 7.61 -6.07 -23.52
CA LYS A 382 8.72 -7.05 -23.59
C LYS A 382 9.94 -6.65 -22.75
N MET A 383 9.68 -6.27 -21.51
CA MET A 383 10.69 -5.86 -20.53
C MET A 383 10.60 -6.74 -19.29
N GLU A 384 11.61 -6.66 -18.42
CA GLU A 384 11.52 -7.27 -17.11
C GLU A 384 10.43 -6.60 -16.27
N VAL A 385 9.58 -7.42 -15.66
CA VAL A 385 8.40 -6.97 -14.93
C VAL A 385 8.71 -6.79 -13.45
N ILE A 386 8.27 -5.67 -12.88
CA ILE A 386 8.27 -5.45 -11.43
C ILE A 386 6.82 -5.30 -10.98
N LEU A 387 6.39 -6.13 -10.02
CA LEU A 387 5.10 -5.97 -9.34
C LEU A 387 5.34 -5.42 -7.93
N SER A 388 4.75 -4.27 -7.61
CA SER A 388 4.83 -3.68 -6.27
C SER A 388 3.58 -2.88 -5.92
N GLY A 389 3.37 -2.60 -4.63
CA GLY A 389 2.20 -1.90 -4.12
C GLY A 389 1.26 -2.81 -3.35
N GLY A 390 0.39 -2.21 -2.52
CA GLY A 390 -0.41 -2.94 -1.56
C GLY A 390 -1.39 -3.96 -2.15
N VAL A 391 -1.78 -3.82 -3.42
CA VAL A 391 -2.71 -4.77 -4.08
C VAL A 391 -2.04 -6.12 -4.33
N PHE A 392 -0.72 -6.17 -4.58
CA PHE A 392 0.01 -7.43 -4.78
C PHE A 392 0.26 -8.22 -3.48
N GLN A 393 -0.29 -7.77 -2.35
CA GLN A 393 -0.46 -8.61 -1.17
C GLN A 393 -1.58 -9.64 -1.35
N ASN A 394 -2.48 -9.44 -2.32
CA ASN A 394 -3.51 -10.41 -2.67
C ASN A 394 -2.86 -11.67 -3.20
N LYS A 395 -2.93 -12.75 -2.42
CA LYS A 395 -2.25 -14.01 -2.70
C LYS A 395 -2.74 -14.63 -4.00
N THR A 396 -4.05 -14.67 -4.20
CA THR A 396 -4.65 -15.27 -5.40
C THR A 396 -4.19 -14.56 -6.67
N LEU A 397 -4.28 -13.22 -6.71
CA LEU A 397 -3.84 -12.43 -7.86
C LEU A 397 -2.36 -12.69 -8.17
N LEU A 398 -1.51 -12.70 -7.14
CA LEU A 398 -0.08 -12.89 -7.32
C LEU A 398 0.29 -14.32 -7.75
N GLU A 399 -0.38 -15.36 -7.22
CA GLU A 399 -0.16 -16.74 -7.65
C GLU A 399 -0.54 -16.96 -9.11
N LEU A 400 -1.66 -16.37 -9.56
CA LEU A 400 -2.08 -16.43 -10.96
C LEU A 400 -1.06 -15.71 -11.87
N LEU A 401 -0.62 -14.51 -11.50
CA LEU A 401 0.38 -13.76 -12.26
C LEU A 401 1.71 -14.51 -12.36
N ILE A 402 2.21 -15.06 -11.25
CA ILE A 402 3.45 -15.84 -11.24
C ILE A 402 3.34 -17.03 -12.18
N LYS A 403 2.23 -17.78 -12.12
CA LYS A 403 1.99 -18.91 -13.00
C LYS A 403 2.03 -18.49 -14.47
N GLU A 404 1.30 -17.44 -14.85
CA GLU A 404 1.25 -16.95 -16.23
C GLU A 404 2.62 -16.43 -16.71
N PHE A 405 3.38 -15.72 -15.86
CA PHE A 405 4.72 -15.28 -16.20
C PHE A 405 5.68 -16.45 -16.42
N GLU A 406 5.58 -17.52 -15.63
CA GLU A 406 6.39 -18.72 -15.79
C GLU A 406 6.05 -19.48 -17.09
N GLU A 407 4.76 -19.60 -17.42
CA GLU A 407 4.30 -20.21 -18.67
C GLU A 407 4.76 -19.40 -19.91
N GLU A 408 4.70 -18.07 -19.84
CA GLU A 408 5.09 -17.15 -20.90
C GLU A 408 6.59 -16.80 -20.91
N LYS A 409 7.35 -17.31 -19.94
CA LYS A 409 8.79 -17.04 -19.75
C LYS A 409 9.12 -15.55 -19.64
N VAL A 410 8.27 -14.79 -18.96
CA VAL A 410 8.50 -13.39 -18.64
C VAL A 410 9.36 -13.32 -17.38
N THR A 411 10.48 -12.58 -17.43
CA THR A 411 11.27 -12.29 -16.22
C THR A 411 10.49 -11.32 -15.32
N TYR A 412 10.30 -11.67 -14.05
CA TYR A 412 9.52 -10.89 -13.10
C TYR A 412 10.20 -10.78 -11.74
N TYR A 413 9.88 -9.70 -11.01
CA TYR A 413 10.36 -9.42 -9.66
C TYR A 413 9.22 -8.94 -8.76
N VAL A 414 9.20 -9.46 -7.53
CA VAL A 414 8.22 -9.16 -6.49
C VAL A 414 8.98 -9.15 -5.17
N GLN A 415 8.83 -8.11 -4.33
CA GLN A 415 9.57 -8.05 -3.05
C GLN A 415 9.29 -9.27 -2.16
N GLU A 416 10.36 -9.85 -1.63
CA GLU A 416 10.34 -11.02 -0.75
C GLU A 416 10.81 -10.65 0.67
N GLU A 417 11.92 -9.91 0.74
CA GLU A 417 12.65 -9.56 1.96
C GLU A 417 12.27 -8.22 2.55
N THR A 418 11.74 -7.31 1.73
CA THR A 418 11.24 -5.99 2.15
C THR A 418 9.73 -5.92 1.98
N ALA A 419 9.10 -4.95 2.64
CA ALA A 419 7.64 -4.84 2.58
C ALA A 419 7.19 -4.40 1.18
N ILE A 420 6.26 -5.15 0.58
CA ILE A 420 5.69 -4.83 -0.75
C ILE A 420 4.73 -3.63 -0.74
N ASN A 421 4.16 -3.34 0.44
CA ASN A 421 3.26 -2.21 0.69
C ASN A 421 4.04 -0.95 1.14
N ASP A 422 3.33 0.05 1.67
CA ASP A 422 3.88 1.34 2.11
C ASP A 422 5.09 1.23 3.07
N GLY A 423 5.21 0.12 3.80
CA GLY A 423 6.38 -0.15 4.63
C GLY A 423 7.70 -0.25 3.87
N GLY A 424 7.67 -0.42 2.54
CA GLY A 424 8.84 -0.41 1.66
C GLY A 424 9.16 0.96 1.04
N ILE A 425 8.31 1.97 1.18
CA ILE A 425 8.44 3.25 0.46
C ILE A 425 9.73 3.99 0.80
N ALA A 426 10.19 3.95 2.06
CA ALA A 426 11.43 4.62 2.45
C ALA A 426 12.66 4.03 1.73
N LEU A 427 12.69 2.72 1.49
CA LEU A 427 13.74 2.09 0.70
C LEU A 427 13.73 2.60 -0.74
N GLY A 428 12.55 2.61 -1.36
CA GLY A 428 12.40 3.10 -2.73
C GLY A 428 12.75 4.56 -2.91
N GLN A 429 12.39 5.41 -1.94
CA GLN A 429 12.79 6.82 -1.89
C GLN A 429 14.31 6.98 -1.97
N LEU A 430 15.06 6.21 -1.17
CA LEU A 430 16.54 6.24 -1.21
C LEU A 430 17.08 5.72 -2.54
N TYR A 431 16.63 4.54 -2.98
CA TYR A 431 17.16 3.92 -4.18
C TYR A 431 16.88 4.75 -5.44
N TYR A 432 15.71 5.41 -5.51
CA TYR A 432 15.39 6.39 -6.55
C TYR A 432 16.39 7.56 -6.56
N TYR A 433 16.61 8.18 -5.40
CA TYR A 433 17.55 9.31 -5.30
C TYR A 433 18.99 8.91 -5.69
N LEU A 434 19.42 7.72 -5.28
CA LEU A 434 20.75 7.19 -5.59
C LEU A 434 20.89 6.85 -7.10
N SER A 435 19.85 6.27 -7.70
CA SER A 435 19.83 5.89 -9.12
C SER A 435 19.79 7.09 -10.07
N ALA A 436 18.96 8.09 -9.78
CA ALA A 436 18.73 9.26 -10.65
C ALA A 436 19.97 10.15 -10.86
N ARG A 437 21.05 9.91 -10.11
CA ARG A 437 22.32 10.65 -10.22
C ARG A 437 23.46 9.84 -10.81
N ASN A 438 23.19 8.67 -11.39
CA ASN A 438 24.20 7.72 -11.84
C ASN A 438 25.26 7.40 -10.76
N ILE A 439 24.91 7.53 -9.48
CA ILE A 439 25.83 7.20 -8.38
C ILE A 439 25.99 5.68 -8.31
N ILE A 440 24.93 4.95 -8.70
CA ILE A 440 24.93 3.49 -8.90
C ILE A 440 25.51 3.11 -10.28
N GLY A 441 26.63 3.73 -10.65
CA GLY A 441 27.20 3.73 -12.01
C GLY A 441 27.16 2.39 -12.74
N ILE A 442 26.68 2.45 -13.98
CA ILE A 442 27.25 1.71 -15.10
C ILE A 442 28.07 2.73 -15.90
#